data_AF-A0A1Q7ZQG0-F1
#
_entry.id   AF-A0A1Q7ZQG0-F1
#
_cell.length_a   1.000
_cell.length_b   1.000
_cell.length_c   1.000
_cell.angle_alpha   90.00
_cell.angle_beta   90.00
_cell.angle_gamma   90.00
#
_symmetry.space_group_name_H-M   'P 1'
#
loop_
_entity.id
_entity.type
_entity.pdbx_description
1 polymer ?
#
loop_
_entity_poly.entity_id
_entity_poly.type
_entity_poly.pdbx_seq_one_letter_code
_entity_poly.pdbx_strand_id
1 'polypeptide(L)'
;MAVRFKIVSLGRDYPGKIEDFAAARNFFLSKYDWVLFIDDDEEVSQMLLNYLGHLEPKFPYYWIRRINLHDGRYREAWNPDFAPRLISNRVTFVGRVHEKVTPRDPHGIIDFPILHNHLGPFTYKNLWYQDLPAYRMWIGVKKAIEVVRNR
;
A
#
# COMPACT_ATOMS: atom_id res chain seq x y z
N MET A 1 -21.64 -4.41 -10.68
CA MET A 1 -21.82 -5.00 -9.33
C MET A 1 -20.61 -4.64 -8.50
N ALA A 2 -20.82 -4.12 -7.29
CA ALA A 2 -19.74 -3.73 -6.39
C ALA A 2 -18.85 -4.91 -6.00
N VAL A 3 -17.55 -4.65 -5.83
CA VAL A 3 -16.59 -5.66 -5.37
C VAL A 3 -16.90 -6.08 -3.93
N ARG A 4 -17.10 -7.39 -3.75
CA ARG A 4 -17.12 -8.01 -2.43
C ARG A 4 -15.69 -8.44 -2.10
N PHE A 5 -15.09 -7.80 -1.11
CA PHE A 5 -13.71 -8.07 -0.69
C PHE A 5 -13.64 -8.51 0.77
N LYS A 6 -12.55 -9.21 1.12
CA LYS A 6 -12.19 -9.54 2.49
C LYS A 6 -11.00 -8.69 2.91
N ILE A 7 -11.11 -8.02 4.06
CA ILE A 7 -9.97 -7.35 4.68
C ILE A 7 -9.17 -8.41 5.44
N VAL A 8 -7.85 -8.41 5.24
CA VAL A 8 -6.92 -9.36 5.84
C VAL A 8 -5.68 -8.63 6.34
N SER A 9 -5.26 -8.94 7.57
CA SER A 9 -3.90 -8.70 8.05
C SER A 9 -3.15 -10.01 8.16
N LEU A 10 -1.93 -10.07 7.60
CA LEU A 10 -1.13 -11.29 7.65
C LEU A 10 -0.72 -11.67 9.08
N GLY A 11 -0.35 -10.68 9.91
CA GLY A 11 0.09 -10.95 11.28
C GLY A 11 -1.03 -11.45 12.19
N ARG A 12 -2.27 -11.06 11.89
CA ARG A 12 -3.45 -11.45 12.66
C ARG A 12 -4.16 -12.70 12.15
N ASP A 13 -4.33 -12.79 10.83
CA ASP A 13 -5.27 -13.75 10.22
C ASP A 13 -4.56 -14.99 9.65
N TYR A 14 -3.24 -14.95 9.41
CA TYR A 14 -2.54 -16.08 8.84
C TYR A 14 -2.31 -17.18 9.89
N PRO A 15 -2.71 -18.43 9.64
CA PRO A 15 -2.52 -19.50 10.61
C PRO A 15 -1.05 -19.90 10.70
N GLY A 16 -0.42 -19.62 11.84
CA GLY A 16 0.93 -20.07 12.16
C GLY A 16 2.03 -19.08 11.76
N LYS A 17 3.25 -19.59 11.62
CA LYS A 17 4.43 -18.77 11.35
C LYS A 17 4.56 -18.49 9.86
N ILE A 18 4.76 -17.23 9.50
CA ILE A 18 5.03 -16.81 8.13
C ILE A 18 6.52 -17.02 7.83
N GLU A 19 6.83 -17.93 6.91
CA GLU A 19 8.20 -18.14 6.37
C GLU A 19 8.34 -17.67 4.91
N ASP A 20 7.21 -17.46 4.26
CA ASP A 20 7.07 -16.97 2.89
C ASP A 20 5.82 -16.09 2.85
N PHE A 21 6.02 -14.78 2.66
CA PHE A 21 4.92 -13.84 2.64
C PHE A 21 4.02 -14.07 1.42
N ALA A 22 4.59 -14.43 0.26
CA ALA A 22 3.83 -14.61 -0.96
C ALA A 22 2.91 -15.83 -0.84
N ALA A 23 3.42 -16.91 -0.24
CA ALA A 23 2.59 -18.05 0.10
C ALA A 23 1.43 -17.65 1.03
N ALA A 24 1.70 -16.83 2.05
CA ALA A 24 0.67 -16.36 2.97
C ALA A 24 -0.40 -15.50 2.28
N ARG A 25 -0.02 -14.56 1.40
CA ARG A 25 -0.99 -13.77 0.62
C ARG A 25 -1.78 -14.64 -0.35
N ASN A 26 -1.10 -15.52 -1.07
CA ASN A 26 -1.73 -16.43 -2.04
C ASN A 26 -2.71 -17.41 -1.36
N PHE A 27 -2.47 -17.79 -0.10
CA PHE A 27 -3.42 -18.58 0.68
C PHE A 27 -4.76 -17.87 0.90
N PHE A 28 -4.78 -16.55 1.06
CA PHE A 28 -6.03 -15.80 1.14
C PHE A 28 -6.67 -15.64 -0.23
N LEU A 29 -5.87 -15.43 -1.28
CA LEU A 29 -6.36 -15.34 -2.66
C LEU A 29 -6.97 -16.67 -3.17
N SER A 30 -6.57 -17.82 -2.63
CA SER A 30 -7.20 -19.10 -2.95
C SER A 30 -8.58 -19.28 -2.29
N LYS A 31 -8.91 -18.46 -1.28
CA LYS A 31 -10.16 -18.53 -0.50
C LYS A 31 -11.16 -17.44 -0.84
N TYR A 32 -10.68 -16.31 -1.33
CA TYR A 32 -11.49 -15.11 -1.56
C TYR A 32 -11.18 -14.53 -2.94
N ASP A 33 -12.21 -14.08 -3.64
CA ASP A 33 -12.06 -13.47 -4.96
C ASP A 33 -11.31 -12.14 -4.92
N TRP A 34 -11.54 -11.35 -3.87
CA TRP A 34 -10.89 -10.07 -3.62
C TRP A 34 -10.43 -9.97 -2.17
N VAL A 35 -9.19 -9.54 -1.99
CA VAL A 35 -8.58 -9.33 -0.69
C VAL A 35 -7.99 -7.93 -0.62
N LEU A 36 -8.35 -7.19 0.42
CA LEU A 36 -7.69 -5.95 0.81
C LEU A 36 -6.68 -6.29 1.92
N PHE A 37 -5.40 -6.29 1.57
CA PHE A 37 -4.32 -6.56 2.51
C PHE A 37 -3.90 -5.30 3.26
N ILE A 38 -4.05 -5.30 4.57
CA ILE A 38 -3.73 -4.18 5.46
C ILE A 38 -2.76 -4.69 6.53
N ASP A 39 -1.67 -3.96 6.75
CA ASP A 39 -0.70 -4.35 7.78
C ASP A 39 -1.25 -4.00 9.19
N ASP A 40 -0.75 -4.63 10.24
CA ASP A 40 -1.32 -4.48 11.60
C ASP A 40 -1.20 -3.07 12.18
N ASP A 41 -0.27 -2.27 11.67
CA ASP A 41 0.00 -0.88 12.03
C ASP A 41 -0.59 0.14 11.03
N GLU A 42 -1.46 -0.33 10.12
CA GLU A 42 -2.14 0.50 9.14
C GLU A 42 -3.63 0.67 9.47
N GLU A 43 -4.19 1.84 9.14
CA GLU A 43 -5.59 2.18 9.32
C GLU A 43 -6.25 2.50 7.98
N VAL A 44 -7.33 1.79 7.67
CA VAL A 44 -8.11 1.99 6.44
C VAL A 44 -9.05 3.18 6.63
N SER A 45 -8.94 4.21 5.80
CA SER A 45 -9.84 5.36 5.89
C SER A 45 -11.29 4.98 5.51
N GLN A 46 -12.26 5.62 6.17
CA GLN A 46 -13.67 5.43 5.84
C GLN A 46 -13.99 5.83 4.39
N MET A 47 -13.30 6.83 3.85
CA MET A 47 -13.43 7.24 2.46
C MET A 47 -13.04 6.11 1.50
N LEU A 48 -11.93 5.41 1.78
CA LEU A 48 -11.51 4.26 1.00
C LEU A 48 -12.55 3.13 1.08
N LEU A 49 -13.05 2.79 2.28
CA LEU A 49 -14.08 1.76 2.43
C LEU A 49 -15.35 2.09 1.64
N ASN A 50 -15.82 3.35 1.73
CA ASN A 50 -16.98 3.82 0.98
C ASN A 50 -16.77 3.72 -0.53
N TYR A 51 -15.59 4.10 -1.01
CA TYR A 51 -15.23 3.98 -2.42
C TYR A 51 -15.20 2.52 -2.88
N LEU A 52 -14.55 1.64 -2.11
CA LEU A 52 -14.47 0.22 -2.43
C LEU A 52 -15.84 -0.47 -2.45
N GLY A 53 -16.78 -0.03 -1.59
CA GLY A 53 -18.15 -0.51 -1.56
C GLY A 53 -18.95 -0.23 -2.85
N HIS A 54 -18.46 0.67 -3.72
CA HIS A 54 -19.08 1.00 -5.00
C HIS A 54 -18.16 0.71 -6.19
N LEU A 55 -16.96 0.18 -5.94
CA LEU A 55 -15.95 -0.06 -6.97
C LEU A 55 -16.40 -1.18 -7.90
N GLU A 56 -16.42 -0.88 -9.20
CA GLU A 56 -16.55 -1.87 -10.26
C GLU A 56 -15.16 -2.15 -10.87
N PRO A 57 -14.58 -3.33 -10.65
CA PRO A 57 -13.18 -3.56 -10.94
C PRO A 57 -12.93 -3.72 -12.45
N LYS A 58 -12.15 -2.81 -13.03
CA LYS A 58 -11.65 -2.88 -14.41
C LYS A 58 -10.30 -3.60 -14.52
N PHE A 59 -9.54 -3.61 -13.42
CA PHE A 59 -8.21 -4.21 -13.33
C PHE A 59 -8.21 -5.38 -12.34
N PRO A 60 -7.30 -6.35 -12.48
CA PRO A 60 -7.19 -7.48 -11.55
C PRO A 60 -6.65 -7.09 -10.18
N TYR A 61 -6.02 -5.92 -10.04
CA TYR A 61 -5.61 -5.39 -8.74
C TYR A 61 -5.39 -3.88 -8.79
N TYR A 62 -5.32 -3.26 -7.60
CA TYR A 62 -5.19 -1.81 -7.44
C TYR A 62 -4.07 -1.45 -6.47
N TRP A 63 -3.27 -0.47 -6.90
CA TRP A 63 -2.39 0.26 -6.01
C TRP A 63 -3.19 1.29 -5.24
N ILE A 64 -3.09 1.26 -3.92
CA ILE A 64 -3.78 2.20 -3.03
C ILE A 64 -2.73 3.12 -2.43
N ARG A 65 -3.05 4.42 -2.37
CA ARG A 65 -2.19 5.39 -1.70
C ARG A 65 -2.06 5.05 -0.23
N ARG A 66 -0.83 5.07 0.27
CA ARG A 66 -0.51 5.06 1.68
C ARG A 66 0.03 6.42 2.09
N ILE A 67 -0.48 6.94 3.20
CA ILE A 67 0.03 8.16 3.83
C ILE A 67 0.90 7.75 4.99
N ASN A 68 2.21 7.92 4.83
CA ASN A 68 3.20 7.64 5.86
C ASN A 68 3.34 8.86 6.78
N LEU A 69 3.03 8.67 8.06
CA LEU A 69 3.18 9.64 9.15
C LEU A 69 4.29 9.17 10.10
N HIS A 70 4.94 10.10 10.77
CA HIS A 70 5.81 9.80 11.90
C HIS A 70 5.37 10.62 13.11
N ASP A 71 5.03 9.97 14.21
CA ASP A 71 4.42 10.59 15.39
C ASP A 71 3.28 11.55 15.02
N GLY A 72 2.40 11.11 14.10
CA GLY A 72 1.26 11.89 13.62
C GLY A 72 1.61 13.03 12.65
N ARG A 73 2.89 13.23 12.28
CA ARG A 73 3.31 14.27 11.35
C ARG A 73 3.54 13.72 9.95
N TYR A 74 2.99 14.41 8.95
CA TYR A 74 3.20 14.09 7.55
C TYR A 74 4.66 14.28 7.12
N ARG A 75 5.18 13.34 6.35
CA ARG A 75 6.56 13.36 5.83
C ARG A 75 6.56 13.37 4.31
N GLU A 76 6.88 14.52 3.71
CA GLU A 76 6.86 14.68 2.25
C GLU A 76 7.78 13.68 1.53
N ALA A 77 8.91 13.34 2.13
CA ALA A 77 9.86 12.38 1.58
C ALA A 77 9.25 10.99 1.34
N TRP A 78 8.39 10.57 2.27
CA TRP A 78 7.79 9.24 2.30
C TRP A 78 6.48 9.19 1.52
N ASN A 79 6.07 10.30 0.89
CA ASN A 79 4.79 10.43 0.22
C ASN A 79 4.95 11.10 -1.16
N PRO A 80 4.10 10.82 -2.15
CA PRO A 80 3.11 9.74 -2.12
C PRO A 80 3.80 8.37 -2.15
N ASP A 81 3.13 7.41 -1.54
CA ASP A 81 3.50 6.00 -1.53
C ASP A 81 2.30 5.20 -2.03
N PHE A 82 2.53 4.27 -2.94
CA PHE A 82 1.47 3.47 -3.56
C PHE A 82 1.88 2.01 -3.49
N ALA A 83 1.02 1.19 -2.89
CA ALA A 83 1.29 -0.22 -2.69
C ALA A 83 0.14 -1.08 -3.25
N PRO A 84 0.43 -2.28 -3.79
CA PRO A 84 -0.59 -3.23 -4.23
C PRO A 84 -1.35 -3.78 -3.01
N ARG A 85 -2.52 -3.23 -2.73
CA ARG A 85 -3.29 -3.49 -1.49
C ARG A 85 -4.60 -4.22 -1.75
N LEU A 86 -5.35 -3.87 -2.80
CA LEU A 86 -6.57 -4.55 -3.20
C LEU A 86 -6.31 -5.47 -4.39
N ILE A 87 -6.38 -6.78 -4.15
CA ILE A 87 -5.90 -7.81 -5.07
C ILE A 87 -7.01 -8.82 -5.34
N SER A 88 -7.17 -9.22 -6.61
CA SER A 88 -8.03 -10.35 -6.96
C SER A 88 -7.27 -11.67 -7.04
N ASN A 89 -8.00 -12.77 -6.94
CA ASN A 89 -7.47 -14.12 -7.16
C ASN A 89 -7.01 -14.41 -8.62
N ARG A 90 -7.14 -13.43 -9.54
CA ARG A 90 -6.67 -13.53 -10.92
C ARG A 90 -5.18 -13.25 -11.08
N VAL A 91 -4.53 -12.78 -10.01
CA VAL A 91 -3.09 -12.50 -9.96
C VAL A 91 -2.50 -13.21 -8.74
N THR A 92 -1.18 -13.37 -8.73
CA THR A 92 -0.47 -14.03 -7.64
C THR A 92 0.70 -13.20 -7.15
N PHE A 93 1.04 -13.37 -5.87
CA PHE A 93 2.28 -12.86 -5.32
C PHE A 93 3.41 -13.85 -5.62
N VAL A 94 4.56 -13.32 -6.04
CA VAL A 94 5.78 -14.07 -6.32
C VAL A 94 6.95 -13.44 -5.57
N GLY A 95 7.76 -14.28 -4.93
CA GLY A 95 8.94 -13.87 -4.14
C GLY A 95 8.70 -14.03 -2.63
N ARG A 96 9.72 -14.48 -1.90
CA ARG A 96 9.56 -14.91 -0.50
C ARG A 96 9.40 -13.77 0.52
N VAL A 97 10.14 -12.68 0.33
CA VAL A 97 10.18 -11.50 1.23
C VAL A 97 9.91 -10.21 0.47
N HIS A 98 10.57 -10.01 -0.68
CA HIS A 98 10.29 -8.89 -1.60
C HIS A 98 9.24 -9.29 -2.63
N GLU A 99 8.04 -9.56 -2.15
CA GLU A 99 6.93 -10.05 -2.95
C GLU A 99 6.55 -9.05 -4.05
N LYS A 100 6.14 -9.57 -5.21
CA LYS A 100 5.60 -8.78 -6.33
C LYS A 100 4.35 -9.44 -6.89
N VAL A 101 3.36 -8.62 -7.26
CA VAL A 101 2.17 -9.10 -7.96
C VAL A 101 2.53 -9.43 -9.41
N THR A 102 2.10 -10.60 -9.88
CA THR A 102 2.31 -11.10 -11.24
C THR A 102 0.97 -11.53 -11.87
N PRO A 103 0.66 -11.09 -13.10
CA PRO A 103 1.34 -10.05 -13.89
C PRO A 103 1.34 -8.67 -13.23
N ARG A 104 2.33 -7.83 -13.59
CA ARG A 104 2.48 -6.46 -13.07
C ARG A 104 1.57 -5.43 -13.75
N ASP A 105 1.06 -5.75 -14.92
CA ASP A 105 0.17 -4.88 -15.67
C ASP A 105 -0.92 -5.72 -16.35
N PRO A 106 -2.13 -5.18 -16.53
CA PRO A 106 -2.55 -3.82 -16.13
C PRO A 106 -2.97 -3.75 -14.65
N HIS A 107 -2.77 -2.60 -14.00
CA HIS A 107 -3.20 -2.33 -12.63
C HIS A 107 -3.93 -0.98 -12.51
N GLY A 108 -4.86 -0.90 -11.56
CA GLY A 108 -5.55 0.34 -11.24
C GLY A 108 -4.87 1.12 -10.11
N ILE A 109 -5.26 2.38 -9.94
CA ILE A 109 -4.77 3.25 -8.86
C ILE A 109 -5.97 3.84 -8.14
N ILE A 110 -5.90 3.86 -6.81
CA ILE A 110 -6.91 4.43 -5.92
C ILE A 110 -6.20 5.43 -5.00
N ASP A 111 -6.62 6.69 -5.07
CA ASP A 111 -6.01 7.80 -4.32
C ASP A 111 -6.73 8.10 -2.99
N PHE A 112 -7.55 7.17 -2.50
CA PHE A 112 -8.11 7.23 -1.15
C PHE A 112 -7.15 6.52 -0.18
N PRO A 113 -6.68 7.21 0.88
CA PRO A 113 -5.50 6.76 1.58
C PRO A 113 -5.76 5.65 2.60
N ILE A 114 -4.76 4.79 2.77
CA ILE A 114 -4.49 4.03 3.99
C ILE A 114 -3.51 4.86 4.83
N LEU A 115 -3.76 4.98 6.13
CA LEU A 115 -2.87 5.71 7.04
C LEU A 115 -1.87 4.74 7.67
N HIS A 116 -0.59 5.10 7.68
CA HIS A 116 0.46 4.35 8.34
C HIS A 116 1.26 5.30 9.24
N ASN A 117 1.10 5.17 10.55
CA ASN A 117 1.77 6.04 11.50
C ASN A 117 2.91 5.30 12.21
N HIS A 118 4.13 5.59 11.81
CA HIS A 118 5.32 5.07 12.46
C HIS A 118 5.45 5.70 13.86
N LEU A 119 5.36 4.86 14.89
CA LEU A 119 5.53 5.23 16.30
C LEU A 119 6.89 4.75 16.81
N GLY A 120 7.60 5.61 17.53
CA GLY A 120 8.84 5.24 18.24
C GLY A 120 10.02 6.17 17.95
N PRO A 121 11.16 5.94 18.63
CA PRO A 121 12.33 6.76 18.42
C PRO A 121 12.81 6.64 16.98
N PHE A 122 13.07 7.78 16.33
CA PHE A 122 13.74 7.83 15.02
C PHE A 122 15.09 7.12 15.13
N THR A 123 15.17 5.86 14.70
CA THR A 123 16.41 5.07 14.74
C THR A 123 17.35 5.42 13.58
N TYR A 124 16.89 6.19 12.59
CA TYR A 124 17.73 6.69 11.52
C TYR A 124 18.50 7.95 11.96
N LYS A 125 19.72 7.74 12.48
CA LYS A 125 20.71 8.77 12.85
C LYS A 125 21.13 9.73 11.72
N ASN A 126 20.69 9.52 10.49
CA ASN A 126 21.07 10.33 9.35
C ASN A 126 19.82 11.04 8.80
N LEU A 127 19.47 12.22 9.30
CA LEU A 127 18.48 13.11 8.66
C LEU A 127 19.10 14.44 8.22
N TRP A 128 20.40 14.65 8.47
CA TRP A 128 21.14 15.84 8.06
C TRP A 128 21.03 16.13 6.56
N TYR A 129 20.84 15.09 5.74
CA TYR A 129 20.66 15.26 4.31
C TYR A 129 19.31 15.88 3.93
N GLN A 130 18.31 15.87 4.82
CA GLN A 130 17.02 16.53 4.56
C GLN A 130 17.14 18.06 4.52
N ASP A 131 18.12 18.61 5.22
CA ASP A 131 18.45 20.04 5.22
C ASP A 131 19.32 20.45 4.03
N LEU A 132 19.83 19.48 3.25
CA LEU A 132 20.64 19.79 2.07
C LEU A 132 19.77 20.41 0.96
N PRO A 133 20.27 21.45 0.27
CA PRO A 133 19.58 22.05 -0.87
C PRO A 133 19.22 21.03 -1.96
N ALA A 134 20.10 20.05 -2.19
CA ALA A 134 19.87 18.98 -3.17
C ALA A 134 18.63 18.12 -2.83
N TYR A 135 18.40 17.88 -1.54
CA TYR A 135 17.23 17.13 -1.09
C TYR A 135 15.94 17.91 -1.30
N ARG A 136 15.94 19.21 -1.00
CA ARG A 136 14.79 20.09 -1.26
C ARG A 136 14.47 20.18 -2.75
N MET A 137 15.50 20.26 -3.61
CA MET A 137 15.31 20.18 -5.06
C MET A 137 14.70 18.84 -5.48
N TRP A 138 15.20 17.74 -4.94
CA TRP A 138 14.66 16.40 -5.24
C TRP A 138 13.18 16.28 -4.84
N ILE A 139 12.79 16.78 -3.66
CA ILE A 139 11.38 16.84 -3.24
C ILE A 139 10.55 17.69 -4.21
N GLY A 140 11.07 18.84 -4.64
CA GLY A 140 10.40 19.71 -5.61
C GLY A 140 10.16 18.99 -6.95
N VAL A 141 11.17 18.30 -7.48
CA VAL A 141 11.06 17.48 -8.70
C VAL A 141 10.05 16.35 -8.51
N LYS A 142 10.10 15.63 -7.39
CA LYS A 142 9.15 14.56 -7.06
C LYS A 142 7.71 15.08 -7.10
N LYS A 143 7.43 16.22 -6.44
CA LYS A 143 6.11 16.85 -6.44
C LYS A 143 5.67 17.30 -7.83
N ALA A 144 6.56 17.88 -8.62
CA ALA A 144 6.24 18.30 -9.99
C ALA A 144 5.84 17.12 -10.88
N ILE A 145 6.52 15.97 -10.74
CA ILE A 145 6.17 14.74 -11.47
C ILE A 145 4.77 14.25 -11.08
N GLU A 146 4.39 14.33 -9.80
CA GLU A 146 3.05 13.94 -9.35
C GLU A 146 1.97 14.86 -9.93
N VAL A 147 2.18 16.18 -9.94
CA VAL A 147 1.27 17.15 -10.59
C VAL A 147 1.09 16.83 -12.08
N VAL A 148 2.17 16.52 -12.80
CA VAL A 148 2.11 16.12 -14.22
C VAL A 148 1.32 14.82 -14.41
N ARG A 149 1.36 13.93 -13.43
CA ARG A 149 0.59 12.67 -13.41
C ARG A 149 -0.86 12.85 -12.93
N ASN A 150 -1.26 14.09 -12.63
CA ASN A 150 -2.56 14.45 -12.08
C ASN A 150 -2.84 13.75 -10.73
N ARG A 151 -1.85 13.78 -9.83
CA ARG A 151 -1.83 13.13 -8.50
C ARG A 151 -1.30 14.08 -7.41
#